data_AF-A0A1G0CR23-F1
#
_entry.id   AF-A0A1G0CR23-F1
#
_cell.length_a   1.000
_cell.length_b   1.000
_cell.length_c   1.000
_cell.angle_alpha   90.00
_cell.angle_beta   90.00
_cell.angle_gamma   90.00
#
_symmetry.space_group_name_H-M   'P 1'
#
loop_
_entity.id
_entity.type
_entity.pdbx_description
1 polymer ?
#
loop_
_entity_poly.entity_id
_entity_poly.type
_entity_poly.pdbx_seq_one_letter_code
_entity_poly.pdbx_strand_id
1 'polypeptide(L)'
;MGDIDRLLAEQHIREYDMRLHHVDELLEHVEKKLSQTPEEAETSAQLEKLKEERDRLASWLYETKQKPIENWREDEIRAAGPMGIWDAIAQQIEKLVERIER
;
A
#
# COMPACT_ATOMS: atom_id res chain seq x y z
N MET A 1 -25.35 -18.45 2.69
CA MET A 1 -24.17 -18.00 1.93
C MET A 1 -23.70 -16.67 2.53
N GLY A 2 -23.25 -16.67 3.79
CA GLY A 2 -23.10 -15.43 4.58
C GLY A 2 -21.81 -15.32 5.41
N ASP A 3 -21.33 -16.41 6.01
CA ASP A 3 -20.18 -16.31 6.92
C ASP A 3 -18.81 -16.41 6.23
N ILE A 4 -18.68 -17.24 5.19
CA ILE A 4 -17.40 -17.43 4.48
C ILE A 4 -17.02 -16.14 3.72
N ASP A 5 -17.98 -15.51 3.05
CA ASP A 5 -17.73 -14.29 2.28
C ASP A 5 -17.35 -13.13 3.21
N ARG A 6 -17.95 -13.06 4.41
CA ARG A 6 -17.60 -12.10 5.45
C ARG A 6 -16.18 -12.32 5.98
N LEU A 7 -15.82 -13.57 6.29
CA LEU A 7 -14.48 -13.91 6.80
C LEU A 7 -13.38 -13.60 5.78
N LEU A 8 -13.64 -13.83 4.49
CA LEU A 8 -12.69 -13.51 3.41
C LEU A 8 -12.49 -12.00 3.26
N ALA A 9 -13.58 -11.21 3.27
CA ALA A 9 -13.46 -9.75 3.25
C ALA A 9 -12.71 -9.21 4.47
N GLU A 10 -13.02 -9.69 5.67
CA GLU A 10 -12.30 -9.33 6.90
C GLU A 10 -10.81 -9.76 6.87
N GLN A 11 -10.48 -10.84 6.16
CA GLN A 11 -9.11 -11.28 5.96
C GLN A 11 -8.37 -10.33 5.00
N HIS A 12 -8.97 -9.99 3.85
CA HIS A 12 -8.37 -9.07 2.89
C HIS A 12 -8.16 -7.67 3.47
N ILE A 13 -9.12 -7.14 4.25
CA ILE A 13 -8.95 -5.86 4.96
C ILE A 13 -7.70 -5.89 5.84
N ARG A 14 -7.54 -6.97 6.62
CA ARG A 14 -6.38 -7.15 7.49
C ARG A 14 -5.08 -7.25 6.70
N GLU A 15 -5.09 -7.96 5.58
CA GLU A 15 -3.93 -8.07 4.69
C GLU A 15 -3.54 -6.71 4.09
N TYR A 16 -4.50 -5.91 3.63
CA TYR A 16 -4.24 -4.56 3.14
C TYR A 16 -3.74 -3.62 4.23
N ASP A 17 -4.28 -3.71 5.45
CA ASP A 17 -3.77 -2.95 6.60
C ASP A 17 -2.32 -3.30 6.93
N MET A 18 -1.98 -4.60 6.96
CA MET A 18 -0.60 -5.04 7.19
C MET A 18 0.36 -4.52 6.10
N ARG A 19 -0.08 -4.56 4.84
CA ARG A 19 0.71 -4.06 3.70
C ARG A 19 0.90 -2.55 3.78
N LEU A 20 -0.15 -1.80 4.11
CA LEU A 20 -0.06 -0.36 4.27
C LEU A 20 0.90 0.03 5.40
N HIS A 21 0.81 -0.67 6.54
CA HIS A 21 1.74 -0.47 7.65
C HIS A 21 3.20 -0.75 7.23
N HIS A 22 3.43 -1.82 6.48
CA HIS A 22 4.77 -2.13 5.99
C HIS A 22 5.31 -1.04 5.04
N VAL A 23 4.45 -0.53 4.15
CA VAL A 23 4.78 0.61 3.28
C VAL A 23 5.13 1.86 4.11
N ASP A 24 4.39 2.14 5.18
CA ASP A 24 4.66 3.28 6.07
C ASP A 24 6.02 3.13 6.77
N GLU A 25 6.38 1.94 7.26
CA GLU A 25 7.68 1.66 7.87
C GLU A 25 8.84 1.88 6.88
N LEU A 26 8.70 1.40 5.64
CA LEU A 26 9.71 1.57 4.61
C LEU A 26 9.89 3.04 4.23
N LEU A 27 8.79 3.79 4.09
CA LEU A 27 8.83 5.23 3.80
C LEU A 27 9.54 6.01 4.93
N GLU A 28 9.22 5.72 6.19
CA GLU A 28 9.86 6.36 7.34
C GLU A 28 11.37 6.06 7.39
N HIS A 29 11.76 4.83 7.04
CA HIS A 29 13.17 4.45 6.98
C HIS A 29 13.91 5.22 5.86
N VAL A 30 13.30 5.32 4.66
CA VAL A 30 13.87 6.07 3.54
C VAL A 30 14.00 7.56 3.88
N GLU A 31 12.99 8.17 4.48
CA GLU A 31 13.05 9.58 4.92
C GLU A 31 14.18 9.83 5.91
N LYS A 32 14.34 8.94 6.91
CA LYS A 32 15.41 9.06 7.91
C LYS A 32 16.80 8.94 7.29
N LYS A 33 16.97 8.14 6.24
CA LYS A 33 18.26 8.01 5.55
C LYS A 33 18.55 9.18 4.62
N LEU A 34 17.55 9.65 3.86
CA LEU A 34 17.71 10.81 2.99
C LEU A 34 18.01 12.10 3.75
N SER A 35 17.49 12.24 4.97
CA SER A 35 17.85 13.36 5.84
C SER A 35 19.29 13.29 6.39
N GLN A 36 20.00 12.18 6.19
CA GLN A 36 21.39 11.96 6.61
C GLN A 36 22.40 12.00 5.44
N THR A 37 21.95 11.95 4.19
CA THR A 37 22.79 12.01 2.99
C THR A 37 22.52 13.27 2.15
N PRO A 38 23.50 13.76 1.37
CA PRO A 38 23.25 14.83 0.42
C PRO A 38 22.20 14.37 -0.60
N GLU A 39 21.07 15.05 -0.60
CA GLU A 39 19.87 14.74 -1.35
C GLU A 39 20.15 14.62 -2.87
N GLU A 40 20.00 13.43 -3.43
CA GLU A 40 19.88 13.25 -4.88
C GLU A 40 18.45 13.63 -5.28
N ALA A 41 18.29 14.73 -6.04
CA ALA A 41 16.98 15.25 -6.46
C ALA A 41 16.08 14.19 -7.14
N GLU A 42 16.68 13.17 -7.76
CA GLU A 42 15.96 12.04 -8.35
C GLU A 42 15.33 11.13 -7.28
N THR A 43 16.03 10.89 -6.17
CA THR A 43 15.56 10.03 -5.08
C THR A 43 14.43 10.70 -4.29
N SER A 44 14.51 12.03 -4.07
CA SER A 44 13.40 12.79 -3.46
C SER A 44 12.15 12.81 -4.32
N ALA A 45 12.28 12.98 -5.64
CA ALA A 45 11.14 12.94 -6.56
C ALA A 45 10.48 11.54 -6.63
N GLN A 46 11.28 10.47 -6.51
CA GLN A 46 10.75 9.10 -6.43
C GLN A 46 10.04 8.85 -5.10
N LEU A 47 10.58 9.37 -3.99
CA LEU A 47 9.94 9.27 -2.67
C LEU A 47 8.58 10.00 -2.62
N GLU A 48 8.49 11.22 -3.17
CA GLU A 48 7.22 11.96 -3.22
C GLU A 48 6.14 11.18 -3.99
N LYS A 49 6.49 10.59 -5.15
CA LYS A 49 5.55 9.77 -5.91
C LYS A 49 5.04 8.57 -5.11
N LEU A 50 5.92 7.90 -4.36
CA LEU A 50 5.53 6.74 -3.55
C LEU A 50 4.64 7.14 -2.36
N LYS A 51 4.84 8.33 -1.78
CA LYS A 51 3.92 8.88 -0.77
C LYS A 51 2.55 9.16 -1.37
N GLU A 52 2.48 9.75 -2.55
CA GLU A 52 1.20 9.96 -3.24
C GLU A 52 0.48 8.63 -3.54
N GLU A 53 1.22 7.61 -3.97
CA GLU A 53 0.67 6.28 -4.19
C GLU A 53 0.18 5.62 -2.89
N ARG A 54 0.94 5.74 -1.80
CA ARG A 54 0.52 5.33 -0.45
C ARG A 54 -0.77 6.02 -0.03
N ASP A 55 -0.86 7.34 -0.20
CA ASP A 55 -2.04 8.12 0.19
C ASP A 55 -3.29 7.72 -0.60
N ARG A 56 -3.13 7.41 -1.90
CA ARG A 56 -4.22 6.87 -2.73
C ARG A 56 -4.68 5.50 -2.24
N LEU A 57 -3.74 4.62 -1.90
CA LEU A 57 -4.03 3.29 -1.36
C LEU A 57 -4.73 3.36 0.00
N ALA A 58 -4.26 4.24 0.89
CA ALA A 58 -4.87 4.48 2.19
C ALA A 58 -6.30 5.01 2.07
N SER A 59 -6.52 5.97 1.15
CA SER A 59 -7.85 6.53 0.87
C SER A 59 -8.79 5.46 0.32
N TRP A 60 -8.32 4.65 -0.64
CA TRP A 60 -9.10 3.53 -1.17
C TRP A 60 -9.44 2.52 -0.07
N LEU A 61 -8.49 2.14 0.78
CA LEU A 61 -8.73 1.20 1.88
C LEU A 61 -9.74 1.76 2.89
N TYR A 62 -9.65 3.06 3.20
CA TYR A 62 -10.62 3.75 4.05
C TYR A 62 -12.04 3.71 3.46
N GLU A 63 -12.21 4.07 2.19
CA GLU A 63 -13.50 3.99 1.50
C GLU A 63 -14.05 2.57 1.47
N THR A 64 -13.18 1.60 1.24
CA THR A 64 -13.56 0.18 1.14
C THR A 64 -14.01 -0.36 2.51
N LYS A 65 -13.37 0.06 3.62
CA LYS A 65 -13.80 -0.27 5.00
C LYS A 65 -15.17 0.30 5.38
N GLN A 66 -15.60 1.40 4.76
CA GLN A 66 -16.89 2.04 5.05
C GLN A 66 -18.07 1.39 4.30
N LYS A 67 -17.80 0.54 3.30
CA LYS A 67 -18.84 -0.14 2.53
C LYS A 67 -19.35 -1.40 3.26
N PRO A 68 -20.64 -1.75 3.10
CA PRO A 68 -21.16 -3.04 3.56
C PRO A 68 -20.42 -4.20 2.90
N ILE A 69 -20.15 -5.26 3.66
CA ILE A 69 -19.41 -6.45 3.20
C ILE A 69 -20.15 -7.17 2.05
N GLU A 70 -21.46 -7.01 1.95
CA GLU A 70 -22.23 -7.56 0.82
C GLU A 70 -21.88 -6.90 -0.51
N ASN A 71 -21.43 -5.63 -0.48
CA ASN A 71 -21.03 -4.87 -1.67
C ASN A 71 -19.54 -5.01 -2.00
N TRP A 72 -18.74 -5.61 -1.10
CA TRP A 72 -17.32 -5.87 -1.33
C TRP A 72 -17.09 -6.84 -2.48
N ARG A 73 -17.94 -7.87 -2.61
CA ARG A 73 -17.71 -8.96 -3.56
C ARG A 73 -17.90 -8.55 -5.01
N GLU A 74 -18.88 -7.69 -5.32
CA GLU A 74 -19.05 -7.16 -6.67
C GLU A 74 -17.88 -6.24 -7.07
N ASP A 75 -17.41 -5.43 -6.13
CA ASP A 75 -16.26 -4.54 -6.35
C ASP A 75 -14.95 -5.34 -6.44
N GLU A 76 -14.68 -6.34 -5.58
CA GLU A 76 -13.48 -7.18 -5.66
C GLU A 76 -13.45 -8.06 -6.91
N ILE A 77 -14.57 -8.66 -7.32
CA ILE A 77 -14.64 -9.49 -8.54
C ILE A 77 -14.50 -8.61 -9.79
N ARG A 78 -15.08 -7.41 -9.80
CA ARG A 78 -14.83 -6.43 -10.89
C ARG A 78 -13.42 -5.89 -10.85
N ALA A 79 -12.84 -5.75 -9.67
CA ALA A 79 -11.56 -5.13 -9.51
C ALA A 79 -10.42 -6.11 -9.78
N ALA A 80 -10.45 -7.38 -9.33
CA ALA A 80 -9.53 -8.52 -9.61
C ALA A 80 -8.04 -8.20 -9.90
N GLY A 81 -7.59 -7.05 -9.43
CA GLY A 81 -6.55 -6.21 -10.01
C GLY A 81 -5.97 -5.24 -8.98
N PRO A 82 -6.69 -4.84 -7.91
CA PRO A 82 -6.10 -4.15 -6.77
C PRO A 82 -4.99 -4.95 -6.09
N MET A 83 -5.13 -6.27 -5.90
CA MET A 83 -4.05 -7.07 -5.28
C MET A 83 -2.71 -6.95 -6.03
N GLY A 84 -2.75 -6.88 -7.37
CA GLY A 84 -1.55 -6.68 -8.17
C GLY A 84 -0.96 -5.26 -8.05
N ILE A 85 -1.80 -4.26 -7.83
CA ILE A 85 -1.37 -2.87 -7.60
C ILE A 85 -0.68 -2.74 -6.24
N TRP A 86 -1.23 -3.38 -5.20
CA TRP A 86 -0.63 -3.40 -3.86
C TRP A 86 0.76 -4.08 -3.86
N ASP A 87 0.92 -5.23 -4.52
CA ASP A 87 2.22 -5.91 -4.65
C ASP A 87 3.23 -5.10 -5.46
N ALA A 88 2.78 -4.44 -6.55
CA ALA A 88 3.67 -3.64 -7.40
C ALA A 88 4.19 -2.39 -6.68
N ILE A 89 3.38 -1.78 -5.81
CA ILE A 89 3.81 -0.62 -5.00
C ILE A 89 4.77 -1.06 -3.90
N ALA A 90 4.47 -2.15 -3.18
CA ALA A 90 5.38 -2.71 -2.18
C ALA A 90 6.75 -3.04 -2.79
N GLN A 91 6.80 -3.71 -3.94
CA GLN A 91 8.06 -4.01 -4.64
C GLN A 91 8.84 -2.77 -5.10
N GLN A 92 8.16 -1.69 -5.49
CA GLN A 92 8.84 -0.46 -5.88
C GLN A 92 9.51 0.21 -4.67
N ILE A 93 8.84 0.21 -3.52
CA ILE A 93 9.38 0.77 -2.28
C ILE A 93 10.56 -0.08 -1.78
N GLU A 94 10.44 -1.41 -1.79
CA GLU A 94 11.53 -2.32 -1.45
C GLU A 94 12.79 -2.05 -2.29
N LYS A 95 12.63 -1.86 -3.61
CA LYS A 95 13.75 -1.54 -4.51
C LYS A 95 14.41 -0.20 -4.20
N LEU A 96 13.65 0.80 -3.75
CA LEU A 96 14.24 2.07 -3.33
C LEU A 96 15.01 1.93 -2.03
N VAL A 97 14.47 1.17 -1.07
CA VAL A 97 15.18 0.84 0.17
C VAL A 97 16.50 0.14 -0.15
N GLU A 98 16.47 -0.91 -0.97
CA GLU A 98 17.68 -1.64 -1.39
C GLU A 98 18.73 -0.73 -2.06
N ARG A 99 18.29 0.25 -2.87
CA ARG A 99 19.20 1.23 -3.51
C ARG A 99 19.86 2.16 -2.50
N ILE A 100 19.12 2.58 -1.47
CA ILE A 100 19.62 3.49 -0.43
C ILE A 100 20.49 2.73 0.59
N GLU A 101 20.30 1.42 0.73
CA GLU A 101 21.10 0.55 1.61
C GLU A 101 22.41 0.07 1.00
N ARG A 102 22.62 0.27 -0.30
CA ARG A 102 23.79 -0.20 -1.04
C ARG A 102 24.89 0.85 -1.13
#